data_AF-A0A920TB69-F1
#
_entry.id   AF-A0A920TB69-F1
#
_cell.length_a   1.000
_cell.length_b   1.000
_cell.length_c   1.000
_cell.angle_alpha   90.00
_cell.angle_beta   90.00
_cell.angle_gamma   90.00
#
_symmetry.space_group_name_H-M   'P 1'
#
loop_
_entity.id
_entity.type
_entity.pdbx_description
1 polymer ?
#
loop_
_entity_poly.entity_id
_entity_poly.type
_entity_poly.pdbx_seq_one_letter_code
_entity_poly.pdbx_strand_id
1 'polypeptide(L)'
;MFGYASSQTEELMPMPIALAHRIINRLTDAPPARCRRLASPRSKSQVTVEYADGAPGRVTTVVVSTQHAESVSQEEIAEFIRREVGFARRAR
;
A
#
# COMPACT_ATOMS: atom_id res chain seq x y z
N MET A 1 -7.76 -22.29 -17.48
CA MET A 1 -6.89 -21.10 -17.35
C MET A 1 -7.76 -19.88 -17.56
N PHE A 2 -7.63 -18.83 -16.75
CA PHE A 2 -8.42 -17.61 -16.87
C PHE A 2 -7.50 -16.40 -17.04
N GLY A 3 -7.81 -15.54 -18.01
CA GLY A 3 -7.21 -14.22 -18.17
C GLY A 3 -8.23 -13.15 -17.79
N TYR A 4 -7.76 -12.03 -17.26
CA TYR A 4 -8.61 -10.90 -16.91
C TYR A 4 -7.89 -9.59 -17.22
N ALA A 5 -8.63 -8.60 -17.71
CA ALA A 5 -8.18 -7.24 -17.94
C ALA A 5 -9.32 -6.27 -17.64
N SER A 6 -9.02 -5.05 -17.21
CA SER A 6 -10.00 -4.03 -16.83
C SER A 6 -9.46 -2.64 -17.10
N SER A 7 -10.26 -1.75 -17.67
CA SER A 7 -9.86 -0.36 -17.96
C SER A 7 -9.81 0.55 -16.73
N GLN A 8 -9.88 0.00 -15.52
CA GLN A 8 -9.85 0.77 -14.28
C GLN A 8 -8.50 1.44 -14.00
N THR A 9 -7.42 0.93 -14.60
CA THR A 9 -6.07 1.51 -14.49
C THR A 9 -5.35 1.48 -15.83
N GLU A 10 -4.26 2.24 -15.97
CA GLU A 10 -3.48 2.34 -17.21
C GLU A 10 -2.83 1.01 -17.62
N GLU A 11 -2.42 0.21 -16.64
CA GLU A 11 -1.87 -1.14 -16.81
C GLU A 11 -2.95 -2.22 -17.05
N LEU A 12 -4.21 -1.82 -17.26
CA LEU A 12 -5.37 -2.69 -17.52
C LEU A 12 -5.69 -3.71 -16.41
N MET A 13 -5.47 -3.33 -15.15
CA MET A 13 -5.72 -4.17 -13.97
C MET A 13 -6.88 -3.64 -13.11
N PRO A 14 -7.52 -4.48 -12.27
CA PRO A 14 -8.44 -3.99 -11.25
C PRO A 14 -7.75 -3.01 -10.30
N MET A 15 -8.43 -1.91 -9.96
CA MET A 15 -7.90 -0.87 -9.07
C MET A 15 -7.36 -1.41 -7.71
N PRO A 16 -8.04 -2.35 -7.00
CA PRO A 16 -7.61 -2.78 -5.67
C PRO A 16 -6.24 -3.48 -5.68
N ILE A 17 -6.03 -4.40 -6.63
CA ILE A 17 -4.77 -5.14 -6.73
C ILE A 17 -3.63 -4.25 -7.24
N ALA A 18 -3.93 -3.37 -8.21
CA ALA A 18 -2.96 -2.40 -8.71
C ALA A 18 -2.44 -1.50 -7.58
N LEU A 19 -3.33 -0.95 -6.75
CA LEU A 19 -2.95 -0.12 -5.61
C LEU A 19 -2.16 -0.92 -4.55
N ALA A 20 -2.60 -2.13 -4.20
CA ALA A 20 -1.89 -2.97 -3.24
C ALA A 20 -0.45 -3.27 -3.69
N HIS A 21 -0.24 -3.61 -4.96
CA HIS A 21 1.10 -3.85 -5.53
C HIS A 21 1.95 -2.57 -5.55
N ARG A 22 1.39 -1.43 -5.93
CA ARG A 22 2.11 -0.14 -5.94
C ARG A 22 2.65 0.21 -4.54
N ILE A 23 1.92 -0.11 -3.47
CA ILE A 23 2.39 0.07 -2.09
C ILE A 23 3.64 -0.78 -1.82
N ILE A 24 3.62 -2.06 -2.16
CA ILE A 24 4.77 -2.96 -1.93
C ILE A 24 5.99 -2.52 -2.75
N ASN A 25 5.78 -2.10 -4.00
CA ASN A 25 6.86 -1.60 -4.85
C ASN A 25 7.49 -0.35 -4.25
N ARG A 26 6.69 0.62 -3.78
CA ARG A 26 7.21 1.80 -3.09
C ARG A 26 8.03 1.48 -1.84
N LEU A 27 7.57 0.51 -1.03
CA LEU A 27 8.33 0.09 0.15
C LEU A 27 9.63 -0.63 -0.21
N THR A 28 9.66 -1.31 -1.37
CA THR A 28 10.87 -1.98 -1.89
C THR A 28 11.87 -0.97 -2.45
N ASP A 29 11.38 0.05 -3.15
CA ASP A 29 12.19 1.10 -3.77
C ASP A 29 12.70 2.14 -2.76
N ALA A 30 12.13 2.16 -1.55
CA ALA A 30 12.54 3.08 -0.51
C ALA A 30 14.03 2.87 -0.12
N PRO A 31 14.82 3.95 0.06
CA PRO A 31 16.27 3.85 0.21
C PRO A 31 16.70 2.89 1.35
N PRO A 32 17.74 2.07 1.17
CA PRO A 32 18.17 1.09 2.18
C PRO A 32 18.49 1.69 3.55
N ALA A 33 19.04 2.92 3.57
CA ALA A 33 19.32 3.68 4.79
C ALA A 33 18.04 4.05 5.57
N ARG A 34 16.90 4.13 4.89
CA ARG A 34 15.57 4.44 5.45
C ARG A 34 14.76 3.17 5.78
N CYS A 35 15.03 2.06 5.09
CA CYS A 35 14.29 0.80 5.27
C CYS A 35 14.86 -0.15 6.32
N ARG A 36 16.20 -0.28 6.47
CA ARG A 36 16.83 -1.42 7.19
C ARG A 36 16.30 -1.74 8.59
N ARG A 37 15.73 -0.77 9.32
CA ARG A 37 15.08 -0.98 10.63
C ARG A 37 13.55 -0.95 10.60
N LEU A 38 12.97 -0.21 9.66
CA LEU A 38 11.54 0.16 9.63
C LEU A 38 10.71 -0.70 8.69
N ALA A 39 11.32 -1.28 7.67
CA ALA A 39 10.63 -2.13 6.70
C ALA A 39 11.58 -3.18 6.10
N SER A 40 11.01 -4.34 5.78
CA SER A 40 11.72 -5.49 5.26
C SER A 40 11.07 -5.97 3.95
N PRO A 41 11.79 -6.73 3.11
CA PRO A 41 11.21 -7.45 1.97
C PRO A 41 9.96 -8.27 2.31
N ARG A 42 9.75 -8.62 3.59
CA ARG A 42 8.52 -9.25 4.11
C ARG A 42 7.44 -8.23 4.48
N SER A 43 7.01 -7.44 3.50
CA SER A 43 5.88 -6.52 3.65
C SER A 43 4.61 -7.08 3.00
N LYS A 44 3.46 -6.75 3.56
CA LYS A 44 2.12 -7.08 3.07
C LYS A 44 1.28 -5.81 3.01
N SER A 45 0.48 -5.67 1.97
CA SER A 45 -0.45 -4.55 1.79
C SER A 45 -1.85 -5.07 1.47
N GLN A 46 -2.86 -4.31 1.87
CA GLN A 46 -4.26 -4.54 1.51
C GLN A 46 -4.95 -3.20 1.34
N VAL A 47 -5.74 -3.09 0.27
CA VAL A 47 -6.47 -1.86 -0.08
C VAL A 47 -7.94 -2.22 -0.26
N THR A 48 -8.82 -1.53 0.46
CA THR A 48 -10.26 -1.61 0.29
C THR A 48 -10.72 -0.41 -0.52
N VAL A 49 -11.37 -0.68 -1.65
CA VAL A 49 -11.90 0.35 -2.57
C VAL A 49 -13.42 0.24 -2.55
N GLU A 50 -14.09 1.37 -2.33
CA GLU A 50 -15.52 1.49 -2.49
C GLU A 50 -15.87 1.63 -3.97
N TYR A 51 -16.86 0.85 -4.41
CA TYR A 51 -17.34 0.87 -5.78
C TYR A 51 -18.76 1.44 -5.83
N ALA A 52 -19.04 2.24 -6.86
CA ALA A 52 -20.37 2.70 -7.21
C ALA A 52 -20.60 2.39 -8.69
N ASP A 53 -21.72 1.76 -9.03
CA ASP A 53 -22.10 1.41 -10.41
C ASP A 53 -21.00 0.69 -11.21
N GLY A 54 -20.24 -0.19 -10.54
CA GLY A 54 -19.16 -0.97 -11.15
C GLY A 54 -17.85 -0.21 -11.38
N ALA A 55 -17.79 1.08 -11.07
CA ALA A 55 -16.58 1.90 -11.14
C ALA A 55 -15.93 2.09 -9.77
N PRO A 56 -14.58 2.05 -9.67
CA PRO A 56 -13.88 2.32 -8.42
C PRO A 56 -14.03 3.80 -8.05
N GLY A 57 -14.53 4.06 -6.84
CA GLY A 57 -14.67 5.41 -6.28
C GLY A 57 -13.47 5.78 -5.42
N ARG A 58 -13.58 5.60 -4.11
CA ARG A 58 -12.54 6.00 -3.13
C ARG A 58 -11.92 4.80 -2.43
N VAL A 59 -10.67 4.96 -2.01
CA VAL A 59 -10.04 4.04 -1.05
C VAL A 59 -10.60 4.33 0.34
N THR A 60 -11.19 3.32 0.98
CA THR A 60 -11.77 3.47 2.33
C THR A 60 -10.79 3.06 3.41
N THR A 61 -10.01 2.01 3.16
CA THR A 61 -9.08 1.44 4.14
C THR A 61 -7.81 0.96 3.46
N VAL A 62 -6.67 1.29 4.06
CA VAL A 62 -5.36 0.76 3.69
C VAL A 62 -4.75 0.10 4.91
N VAL A 63 -4.33 -1.15 4.76
CA VAL A 63 -3.60 -1.90 5.79
C VAL A 63 -2.22 -2.23 5.24
N VAL A 64 -1.20 -1.92 6.02
CA VAL A 64 0.19 -2.30 5.72
C VAL A 64 0.76 -2.99 6.94
N SER A 65 1.32 -4.16 6.72
CA SER A 65 2.07 -4.93 7.72
C SER A 65 3.47 -5.12 7.19
N THR A 66 4.48 -4.70 7.95
CA THR A 66 5.88 -4.86 7.56
C THR A 66 6.67 -5.44 8.72
N GLN A 67 7.65 -6.29 8.40
CA GLN A 67 8.61 -6.71 9.40
C GLN A 67 9.60 -5.57 9.68
N HIS A 68 9.89 -5.34 10.95
CA HIS A 68 10.76 -4.28 11.45
C HIS A 68 11.67 -4.81 12.57
N ALA A 69 12.66 -4.01 12.97
CA ALA A 69 13.50 -4.31 14.13
C ALA A 69 12.68 -4.15 15.44
N GLU A 70 13.05 -4.92 16.46
CA GLU A 70 12.38 -4.89 17.78
C GLU A 70 12.52 -3.53 18.49
N SER A 71 13.60 -2.80 18.20
CA SER A 71 13.92 -1.50 18.80
C SER A 71 13.16 -0.31 18.18
N VAL A 72 12.12 -0.57 17.39
CA VAL A 72 11.36 0.46 16.67
C VAL A 72 9.94 0.52 17.21
N SER A 73 9.47 1.74 17.47
CA SER A 73 8.11 1.99 17.95
C SER A 73 7.06 1.88 16.84
N GLN A 74 5.82 1.65 17.24
CA GLN A 74 4.69 1.62 16.31
C GLN A 74 4.47 2.97 15.64
N GLU A 75 4.74 4.08 16.34
CA GLU A 75 4.66 5.44 15.81
C GLU A 75 5.67 5.66 14.68
N GLU A 76 6.92 5.26 14.87
CA GLU A 76 7.97 5.37 13.84
C GLU A 76 7.62 4.55 12.59
N ILE A 77 7.11 3.32 12.77
CA ILE A 77 6.66 2.47 11.66
C ILE A 77 5.51 3.16 10.92
N ALA A 78 4.52 3.66 11.65
CA ALA A 78 3.35 4.29 11.06
C ALA A 78 3.69 5.59 10.33
N GLU A 79 4.63 6.39 10.83
CA GLU A 79 5.12 7.59 10.16
C GLU A 79 5.89 7.23 8.89
N PHE A 80 6.80 6.26 8.97
CA PHE A 80 7.54 5.75 7.81
C PHE A 80 6.58 5.31 6.69
N ILE A 81 5.63 4.43 7.01
CA ILE A 81 4.66 3.93 6.03
C ILE A 81 3.83 5.07 5.44
N ARG A 82 3.35 6.02 6.25
CA ARG A 82 2.56 7.16 5.75
C ARG A 82 3.36 8.02 4.78
N ARG A 83 4.63 8.27 5.08
CA ARG A 83 5.51 9.07 4.22
C ARG A 83 5.77 8.40 2.88
N GLU A 84 6.13 7.11 2.88
CA GLU A 84 6.47 6.40 1.63
C GLU A 84 5.22 6.12 0.78
N VAL A 85 4.09 5.85 1.41
CA VAL A 85 2.86 5.47 0.69
C VAL A 85 2.01 6.69 0.30
N GLY A 86 2.03 7.77 1.08
CA GLY A 86 1.42 9.06 0.73
C GLY A 86 -0.10 9.15 0.97
N PHE A 87 -0.68 8.36 1.87
CA PHE A 87 -2.10 8.50 2.24
C PHE A 87 -2.27 9.44 3.44
N ALA A 88 -2.99 10.54 3.25
CA ALA A 88 -3.39 11.45 4.33
C ALA A 88 -4.48 10.81 5.20
N ARG A 89 -4.40 10.98 6.53
CA ARG A 89 -5.50 10.62 7.44
C ARG A 89 -6.71 11.50 7.11
N ARG A 90 -7.89 10.90 7.03
CA ARG A 90 -9.13 11.67 7.24
C ARG A 90 -9.09 12.19 8.68
N ALA A 91 -9.14 13.52 8.85
CA ALA A 91 -9.61 14.07 10.12
C ALA A 91 -11.03 13.50 10.32
N ARG A 92 -11.26 12.92 11.50
CA ARG A 92 -12.62 12.52 11.88
C ARG A 92 -13.45 13.76 12.15
#